data_AF-A0A354GYI7-F1
#
_entry.id   AF-A0A354GYI7-F1
#
_cell.length_a   1.000
_cell.length_b   1.000
_cell.length_c   1.000
_cell.angle_alpha   90.00
_cell.angle_beta   90.00
_cell.angle_gamma   90.00
#
_symmetry.space_group_name_H-M   'P 1'
#
loop_
_entity.id
_entity.type
_entity.pdbx_description
1 polymer ?
#
loop_
_entity_poly.entity_id
_entity_poly.type
_entity_poly.pdbx_seq_one_letter_code
_entity_poly.pdbx_strand_id
1 'polypeptide(L)'
;MHNDNGGAPHEKADLIDAKARKHILDGDASGGGHRSGTGMPGKCEFPAGWSDDKIIKAILDVATDPASAVRPGGGGRQVVEGTRGGVDIRVIVEPVSKGGRIVTGFPLNLPRNP
;
A
#
# COMPACT_ATOMS: atom_id res chain seq x y z
N MET A 1 -34.98 8.88 3.09
CA MET A 1 -34.22 8.97 4.36
C MET A 1 -32.74 8.96 4.02
N HIS A 2 -32.01 9.97 4.49
CA HIS A 2 -30.54 10.00 4.47
C HIS A 2 -30.01 8.81 5.28
N ASN A 3 -28.94 8.17 4.81
CA ASN A 3 -28.16 7.29 5.65
C ASN A 3 -26.68 7.66 5.48
N ASP A 4 -26.31 8.72 6.17
CA ASP A 4 -24.95 9.03 6.55
C ASP A 4 -24.33 7.81 7.24
N ASN A 5 -23.35 7.17 6.58
CA ASN A 5 -22.40 6.29 7.26
C ASN A 5 -21.01 6.86 7.01
N GLY A 6 -20.57 7.70 7.94
CA GLY A 6 -19.16 8.07 8.07
C GLY A 6 -18.35 6.79 8.25
N GLY A 7 -17.55 6.45 7.23
CA GLY A 7 -16.71 5.26 7.20
C GLY A 7 -15.80 5.20 8.42
N ALA A 8 -16.10 4.28 9.33
CA ALA A 8 -15.44 4.13 10.60
C ALA A 8 -13.97 3.70 10.46
N PRO A 9 -13.09 4.09 11.38
CA PRO A 9 -11.67 3.72 11.40
C PRO A 9 -11.37 2.22 11.62
N HIS A 10 -12.38 1.38 11.86
CA HIS A 10 -12.27 -0.08 11.96
C HIS A 10 -11.89 -0.72 10.62
N GLU A 11 -12.58 -0.37 9.53
CA GLU A 11 -12.37 -0.97 8.19
C GLU A 11 -10.91 -0.78 7.72
N LYS A 12 -10.30 0.34 8.12
CA LYS A 12 -8.94 0.74 7.77
C LYS A 12 -7.86 -0.11 8.46
N ALA A 13 -8.12 -0.56 9.68
CA ALA A 13 -7.19 -1.38 10.44
C ALA A 13 -7.18 -2.83 9.94
N ASP A 14 -8.35 -3.37 9.54
CA ASP A 14 -8.46 -4.70 8.92
C ASP A 14 -7.79 -4.77 7.55
N LEU A 15 -7.71 -3.66 6.83
CA LEU A 15 -7.05 -3.61 5.53
C LEU A 15 -5.52 -3.70 5.64
N ILE A 16 -4.89 -3.25 6.73
CA ILE A 16 -3.43 -3.28 6.86
C ILE A 16 -2.97 -3.74 8.26
N ASP A 17 -2.82 -5.06 8.39
CA ASP A 17 -2.33 -5.68 9.61
C ASP A 17 -0.86 -5.32 9.92
N ALA A 18 -0.45 -5.49 11.18
CA ALA A 18 0.94 -5.28 11.61
C ALA A 18 1.97 -6.07 10.76
N LYS A 19 1.58 -7.26 10.27
CA LYS A 19 2.41 -8.06 9.36
C LYS A 19 2.62 -7.37 8.01
N ALA A 20 1.55 -6.85 7.40
CA ALA A 20 1.63 -6.11 6.15
C ALA A 20 2.43 -4.81 6.34
N ARG A 21 2.22 -4.10 7.45
CA ARG A 21 3.01 -2.90 7.80
C ARG A 21 4.51 -3.20 7.87
N LYS A 22 4.89 -4.27 8.58
CA LYS A 22 6.29 -4.72 8.66
C LYS A 22 6.84 -5.13 7.28
N HIS A 23 6.06 -5.89 6.50
CA HIS A 23 6.46 -6.27 5.14
C HIS A 23 6.73 -5.04 4.25
N ILE A 24 5.84 -4.05 4.28
CA ILE A 24 5.98 -2.83 3.48
C ILE A 24 7.17 -2.00 3.93
N LEU A 25 7.34 -1.79 5.23
CA LEU A 25 8.36 -0.88 5.76
C LEU A 25 9.75 -1.53 5.78
N ASP A 26 9.86 -2.66 6.48
CA ASP A 26 11.15 -3.31 6.77
C ASP A 26 11.44 -4.48 5.82
N GLY A 27 10.40 -5.06 5.24
CA GLY A 27 10.50 -6.30 4.49
C GLY A 27 10.51 -7.55 5.38
N ASP A 28 10.32 -8.70 4.74
CA ASP A 28 10.48 -10.02 5.34
C ASP A 28 11.06 -11.02 4.31
N ALA A 29 11.10 -12.30 4.66
CA ALA A 29 11.66 -13.36 3.81
C ALA A 29 11.02 -13.45 2.40
N SER A 30 9.82 -12.90 2.21
CA SER A 30 9.12 -12.85 0.92
C SER A 30 9.41 -11.59 0.09
N GLY A 31 10.16 -10.61 0.62
CA GLY A 31 10.46 -9.35 -0.05
C GLY A 31 10.02 -8.13 0.76
N GLY A 32 9.47 -7.11 0.10
CA GLY A 32 9.06 -5.85 0.75
C GLY A 32 10.22 -4.89 0.98
N GLY A 33 10.18 -4.09 2.06
CA GLY A 33 11.23 -3.13 2.38
C GLY A 33 11.23 -1.95 1.42
N HIS A 34 10.18 -1.14 1.48
CA HIS A 34 10.00 0.05 0.66
C HIS A 34 10.22 1.33 1.46
N ARG A 35 10.47 1.25 2.77
CA ARG A 35 10.88 2.42 3.54
C ARG A 35 12.23 2.91 3.03
N SER A 36 12.45 4.22 3.09
CA SER A 36 13.76 4.79 2.75
C SER A 36 14.86 4.22 3.66
N GLY A 37 16.00 3.89 3.04
CA GLY A 37 17.19 3.41 3.74
C GLY A 37 17.20 1.91 4.03
N THR A 38 16.27 1.14 3.45
CA THR A 38 16.35 -0.34 3.45
C THR A 38 17.44 -0.85 2.52
N GLY A 39 17.77 -0.10 1.46
CA GLY A 39 18.87 -0.38 0.54
C GLY A 39 18.69 -1.67 -0.26
N MET A 40 17.45 -2.13 -0.47
CA MET A 40 17.20 -3.39 -1.15
C MET A 40 17.44 -3.28 -2.66
N PRO A 41 18.42 -4.02 -3.24
CA PRO A 41 18.80 -3.88 -4.65
C PRO A 41 17.62 -4.08 -5.60
N GLY A 42 17.48 -3.20 -6.59
CA GLY A 42 16.46 -3.29 -7.65
C GLY A 42 15.03 -2.91 -7.23
N LYS A 43 14.82 -2.49 -5.97
CA LYS A 43 13.52 -1.99 -5.47
C LYS A 43 13.46 -0.48 -5.44
N CYS A 44 12.24 0.06 -5.47
CA CYS A 44 11.98 1.47 -5.22
C CYS A 44 11.64 1.66 -3.74
N GLU A 45 12.20 2.71 -3.15
CA GLU A 45 11.89 3.15 -1.79
C GLU A 45 11.03 4.41 -1.79
N PHE A 46 10.20 4.59 -0.77
CA PHE A 46 9.47 5.82 -0.52
C PHE A 46 10.45 6.96 -0.21
N PRO A 47 10.03 8.23 -0.41
CA PRO A 47 10.91 9.36 -0.18
C PRO A 47 11.41 9.40 1.28
N ALA A 48 12.69 9.72 1.49
CA ALA A 48 13.30 9.81 2.82
C ALA A 48 12.58 10.76 3.79
N GLY A 49 11.87 11.77 3.26
CA GLY A 49 11.07 12.70 4.06
C GLY A 49 9.70 12.15 4.49
N TRP A 50 9.35 10.90 4.14
CA TRP A 50 8.10 10.27 4.58
C TRP A 50 8.35 9.42 5.82
N SER A 51 7.59 9.69 6.87
CA SER A 51 7.53 8.83 8.06
C SER A 51 6.80 7.52 7.75
N ASP A 52 7.06 6.50 8.56
CA ASP A 52 6.42 5.19 8.47
C ASP A 52 4.88 5.32 8.43
N ASP A 53 4.29 6.13 9.31
CA ASP A 53 2.85 6.38 9.31
C ASP A 53 2.37 7.10 8.04
N LYS A 54 3.19 7.98 7.45
CA LYS A 54 2.84 8.63 6.19
C LYS A 54 2.82 7.64 5.03
N ILE A 55 3.79 6.72 4.98
CA ILE A 55 3.84 5.64 3.98
C ILE A 55 2.59 4.77 4.10
N ILE A 56 2.32 4.28 5.32
CA ILE A 56 1.16 3.42 5.58
C ILE A 56 -0.15 4.14 5.25
N LYS A 57 -0.30 5.39 5.68
CA LYS A 57 -1.50 6.18 5.40
C LYS A 57 -1.68 6.40 3.89
N ALA A 58 -0.62 6.70 3.14
CA ALA A 58 -0.71 6.90 1.70
C ALA A 58 -1.13 5.62 0.96
N ILE A 59 -0.59 4.46 1.36
CA ILE A 59 -0.98 3.16 0.81
C ILE A 59 -2.46 2.86 1.10
N LEU A 60 -2.88 3.07 2.34
CA LEU A 60 -4.27 2.87 2.73
C LEU A 60 -5.22 3.82 2.00
N ASP A 61 -4.81 5.07 1.82
CA ASP A 61 -5.59 6.07 1.10
C ASP A 61 -5.75 5.66 -0.38
N VAL A 62 -4.69 5.20 -1.04
CA VAL A 62 -4.78 4.67 -2.42
C VAL A 62 -5.69 3.44 -2.48
N ALA A 63 -5.58 2.51 -1.53
CA ALA A 63 -6.41 1.30 -1.50
C ALA A 63 -7.91 1.58 -1.25
N THR A 64 -8.24 2.65 -0.55
CA THR A 64 -9.62 3.00 -0.15
C THR A 64 -10.23 4.12 -0.98
N ASP A 65 -9.44 4.82 -1.80
CA ASP A 65 -9.91 5.91 -2.65
C ASP A 65 -10.64 5.36 -3.89
N PRO A 66 -11.93 5.69 -4.09
CA PRO A 66 -12.69 5.28 -5.27
C PRO A 66 -12.17 5.91 -6.58
N ALA A 67 -11.36 6.98 -6.51
CA ALA A 67 -10.72 7.57 -7.68
C ALA A 67 -9.45 6.83 -8.11
N SER A 68 -8.93 5.90 -7.28
CA SER A 68 -7.76 5.10 -7.64
C SER A 68 -8.06 4.16 -8.81
N ALA A 69 -7.04 3.93 -9.64
CA ALA A 69 -7.16 3.02 -10.76
C ALA A 69 -7.06 1.57 -10.25
N VAL A 70 -8.13 0.80 -10.41
CA VAL A 70 -8.18 -0.62 -10.02
C VAL A 70 -8.07 -1.50 -11.25
N ARG A 71 -7.16 -2.46 -11.24
CA ARG A 71 -6.98 -3.45 -12.30
C ARG A 71 -6.83 -4.87 -11.73
N PRO A 72 -7.25 -5.91 -12.47
CA PRO A 72 -7.03 -7.28 -12.05
C PRO A 72 -5.53 -7.62 -12.07
N GLY A 73 -5.05 -8.25 -11.01
CA GLY A 73 -3.71 -8.81 -10.88
C GLY A 73 -3.70 -10.34 -10.89
N GLY A 74 -2.50 -10.92 -10.82
CA GLY A 74 -2.33 -12.37 -10.79
C GLY A 74 -2.91 -13.03 -9.52
N GLY A 75 -3.53 -14.20 -9.67
CA GLY A 75 -4.05 -14.98 -8.55
C GLY A 75 -5.31 -14.40 -7.88
N GLY A 76 -6.13 -13.65 -8.61
CA GLY A 76 -7.36 -13.04 -8.12
C GLY A 76 -7.14 -11.79 -7.26
N ARG A 77 -5.91 -11.29 -7.21
CA ARG A 77 -5.56 -10.04 -6.50
C ARG A 77 -6.00 -8.83 -7.29
N GLN A 78 -6.20 -7.71 -6.61
CA GLN A 78 -6.41 -6.42 -7.23
C GLN A 78 -5.14 -5.58 -7.14
N VAL A 79 -4.83 -4.89 -8.21
CA VAL A 79 -3.78 -3.89 -8.27
C VAL A 79 -4.47 -2.54 -8.24
N VAL A 80 -4.22 -1.76 -7.20
CA VAL A 80 -4.77 -0.42 -7.01
C VAL A 80 -3.63 0.57 -7.15
N GLU A 81 -3.78 1.55 -8.03
CA GLU A 81 -2.76 2.56 -8.30
C GLU A 81 -3.32 3.96 -8.07
N GLY A 82 -2.52 4.80 -7.42
CA GLY A 82 -2.88 6.18 -7.16
C GLY A 82 -1.69 7.03 -6.78
N THR A 83 -1.79 8.33 -7.01
CA THR A 83 -0.71 9.28 -6.74
C THR A 83 -0.96 9.99 -5.42
N ARG A 84 0.05 10.04 -4.54
CA ARG A 84 -0.01 10.79 -3.27
C ARG A 84 1.25 11.61 -3.07
N GLY A 85 1.09 12.92 -2.92
CA GLY A 85 2.23 13.83 -2.75
C GLY A 85 3.26 13.76 -3.88
N GLY A 86 2.81 13.52 -5.12
CA GLY A 86 3.68 13.38 -6.31
C GLY A 86 4.33 12.00 -6.47
N VAL A 87 4.08 11.05 -5.58
CA VAL A 87 4.57 9.68 -5.67
C VAL A 87 3.46 8.78 -6.20
N ASP A 88 3.74 8.04 -7.27
CA ASP A 88 2.84 7.03 -7.81
C ASP A 88 2.99 5.76 -7.00
N ILE A 89 1.91 5.33 -6.35
CA ILE A 89 1.90 4.21 -5.43
C ILE A 89 1.06 3.09 -6.04
N ARG A 90 1.64 1.89 -6.06
CA ARG A 90 0.93 0.65 -6.38
C ARG A 90 0.68 -0.12 -5.11
N VAL A 91 -0.56 -0.53 -4.91
CA VAL A 91 -1.03 -1.33 -3.78
C VAL A 91 -1.60 -2.64 -4.30
N ILE A 92 -1.23 -3.74 -3.67
CA ILE A 92 -1.74 -5.08 -4.02
C ILE A 92 -2.69 -5.51 -2.91
N VAL A 93 -3.94 -5.77 -3.28
CA VAL A 93 -5.00 -6.20 -2.38
C VAL A 93 -5.36 -7.66 -2.70
N GLU A 94 -5.47 -8.50 -1.69
CA GLU A 94 -5.91 -9.88 -1.88
C GLU A 94 -7.42 -9.95 -2.19
N PRO A 95 -7.91 -11.01 -2.86
CA PRO A 95 -9.34 -11.13 -3.13
C PRO A 95 -10.17 -11.09 -1.84
N VAL A 96 -11.38 -10.55 -1.93
CA VAL A 96 -12.35 -10.51 -0.81
C VAL A 96 -12.59 -11.91 -0.24
N SER A 97 -12.56 -12.96 -1.08
CA SER A 97 -12.67 -14.37 -0.65
C SER A 97 -11.55 -14.83 0.32
N LYS A 98 -10.44 -14.09 0.40
CA LYS A 98 -9.33 -14.33 1.34
C LYS A 98 -9.23 -13.27 2.44
N GLY A 99 -10.15 -12.31 2.47
CA GLY A 99 -10.22 -11.26 3.48
C GLY A 99 -9.97 -9.84 2.98
N GLY A 100 -9.68 -9.64 1.69
CA GLY A 100 -9.66 -8.30 1.09
C GLY A 100 -8.55 -7.35 1.59
N ARG A 101 -7.49 -7.88 2.20
CA ARG A 101 -6.44 -7.09 2.86
C ARG A 101 -5.35 -6.62 1.90
N ILE A 102 -4.64 -5.57 2.31
CA ILE A 102 -3.46 -5.05 1.64
C ILE A 102 -2.29 -5.99 1.90
N VAL A 103 -1.77 -6.58 0.83
CA VAL A 103 -0.60 -7.48 0.87
C VAL A 103 0.69 -6.68 0.88
N THR A 104 0.80 -5.67 0.00
CA THR A 104 1.99 -4.83 -0.13
C THR A 104 1.64 -3.51 -0.82
N GLY A 105 2.52 -2.52 -0.68
CA GLY A 105 2.42 -1.23 -1.36
C GLY A 105 3.81 -0.62 -1.57
N PHE A 106 4.04 -0.09 -2.78
CA PHE A 106 5.36 0.42 -3.16
C PHE A 106 5.27 1.55 -4.19
N PRO A 107 6.28 2.44 -4.23
CA PRO A 107 6.32 3.53 -5.20
C PRO A 107 6.79 3.03 -6.57
N LEU A 108 6.30 3.68 -7.63
CA LEU A 108 6.61 3.33 -9.02
C LEU A 108 7.55 4.34 -9.71
N ASN A 109 7.48 5.61 -9.33
CA ASN A 109 8.15 6.72 -10.02
C ASN A 109 9.40 7.25 -9.27
N LEU A 110 9.99 6.43 -8.40
CA LEU A 110 11.19 6.76 -7.63
C LEU A 110 12.41 5.95 -8.11
N PRO A 111 13.64 6.49 -7.96
CA PRO A 111 14.85 5.78 -8.35
C PRO A 111 14.94 4.44 -7.63
N ARG A 112 15.32 3.40 -8.38
CA ARG A 112 15.61 2.09 -7.81
C ARG A 112 16.94 2.11 -7.11
N ASN A 113 17.03 1.40 -6.00
CA ASN A 113 18.29 1.21 -5.32
C ASN A 113 19.28 0.46 -6.24
N PRO A 114 20.53 0.93 -6.37
CA PRO A 114 21.56 0.28 -7.17
C PRO A 114 21.85 -1.15 -6.67
#